data_AF-A0A0N4VNX8-F1
#
_entry.id   AF-A0A0N4VNX8-F1
#
_cell.length_a   1.000
_cell.length_b   1.000
_cell.length_c   1.000
_cell.angle_alpha   90.00
_cell.angle_beta   90.00
_cell.angle_gamma   90.00
#
_symmetry.space_group_name_H-M   'P 1'
#
loop_
_entity.id
_entity.type
_entity.pdbx_description
1 polymer ?
#
loop_
_entity_poly.entity_id
_entity_poly.type
_entity_poly.pdbx_seq_one_letter_code
_entity_poly.pdbx_strand_id
1 'polypeptide(L)'
;MQRKLSLLIAVTVISCLEHWTTAVPIDNGIVGEPEIECGPVSIGVSLSTRNTFDGHVYVKGRYDEPGCRSDDGGTEVAGITLPFNACGVSRIRSLNPRGVYVSTTVIVTFHPQFLTKVDRAYKVQCFYMEADKTVSTDIEVSELATHFISHNVPMPVCRYEVLEGGPNGDLVSYATVGQQVYHKWTCDSETQDTFCMKVHSCNVDDGKGDSVEILDEDGCAKDKYVLNNLEYPTDLMAGQEAHIYKFADRSELFFQCQKNEKNAEFIA
;
A
#
# COMPACT_ATOMS: atom_id res chain seq x y z
N MET A 1 -80.05 -30.64 -26.90
CA MET A 1 -79.75 -31.23 -28.22
C MET A 1 -78.77 -30.29 -28.95
N GLN A 2 -77.48 -30.66 -28.93
CA GLN A 2 -76.37 -30.34 -29.86
C GLN A 2 -76.56 -29.24 -30.96
N ARG A 3 -75.72 -28.17 -30.97
CA ARG A 3 -74.57 -27.97 -31.92
C ARG A 3 -73.91 -26.57 -31.86
N LYS A 4 -72.60 -26.58 -31.53
CA LYS A 4 -71.40 -25.87 -32.07
C LYS A 4 -71.52 -24.38 -32.54
N LEU A 5 -70.77 -23.42 -31.98
CA LEU A 5 -69.32 -23.09 -32.07
C LEU A 5 -68.97 -22.13 -33.23
N SER A 6 -68.64 -20.86 -32.91
CA SER A 6 -67.60 -20.01 -33.56
C SER A 6 -67.50 -18.69 -32.77
N LEU A 7 -66.43 -18.52 -31.99
CA LEU A 7 -65.27 -17.64 -32.28
C LEU A 7 -65.64 -16.16 -32.52
N LEU A 8 -65.33 -15.31 -31.54
CA LEU A 8 -64.66 -14.02 -31.75
C LEU A 8 -64.17 -13.49 -30.39
N ILE A 9 -62.85 -13.54 -30.23
CA ILE A 9 -62.08 -13.14 -29.07
C ILE A 9 -61.99 -11.60 -29.11
N ALA A 10 -62.66 -10.91 -28.20
CA ALA A 10 -62.40 -9.50 -27.94
C ALA A 10 -61.35 -9.41 -26.83
N VAL A 11 -60.06 -9.45 -27.22
CA VAL A 11 -58.95 -9.13 -26.32
C VAL A 11 -59.05 -7.65 -25.97
N THR A 12 -59.54 -7.35 -24.78
CA THR A 12 -59.44 -6.02 -24.18
C THR A 12 -57.97 -5.77 -23.85
N VAL A 13 -57.29 -5.03 -24.73
CA VAL A 13 -55.97 -4.44 -24.49
C VAL A 13 -56.15 -3.32 -23.47
N ILE A 14 -56.12 -3.69 -22.18
CA ILE A 14 -55.86 -2.73 -21.12
C ILE A 14 -54.35 -2.50 -21.18
N SER A 15 -53.97 -1.35 -21.73
CA SER A 15 -52.58 -0.92 -21.81
C SER A 15 -52.01 -0.82 -20.40
N CYS A 16 -51.20 -1.80 -20.00
CA CYS A 16 -50.15 -1.57 -19.03
C CYS A 16 -49.25 -0.49 -19.63
N LEU A 17 -49.45 0.75 -19.22
CA LEU A 17 -48.40 1.76 -19.27
C LEU A 17 -47.30 1.28 -18.32
N GLU A 18 -46.46 0.36 -18.80
CA GLU A 18 -45.13 0.16 -18.26
C GLU A 18 -44.42 1.50 -18.39
N HIS A 19 -44.49 2.30 -17.33
CA HIS A 19 -43.55 3.39 -17.15
C HIS A 19 -42.19 2.71 -17.01
N TRP A 20 -41.45 2.65 -18.11
CA TRP A 20 -40.02 2.48 -18.06
C TRP A 20 -39.49 3.66 -17.26
N THR A 21 -39.30 3.44 -15.96
CA THR A 21 -38.50 4.31 -15.12
C THR A 21 -37.06 4.09 -15.56
N THR A 22 -36.68 4.75 -16.66
CA THR A 22 -35.27 4.98 -16.95
C THR A 22 -34.79 5.90 -15.84
N ALA A 23 -34.21 5.32 -14.78
CA ALA A 23 -33.34 6.10 -13.91
C ALA A 23 -32.29 6.69 -14.86
N VAL A 24 -32.37 8.00 -15.10
CA VAL A 24 -31.43 8.70 -15.96
C VAL A 24 -30.07 8.46 -15.32
N PRO A 25 -29.17 7.67 -15.94
CA PRO A 25 -27.84 7.50 -15.38
C PRO A 25 -27.21 8.89 -15.36
N ILE A 26 -26.67 9.30 -14.21
CA ILE A 26 -25.89 10.52 -14.11
C ILE A 26 -24.67 10.30 -15.01
N ASP A 27 -24.68 10.89 -16.21
CA ASP A 27 -23.58 10.85 -17.16
C ASP A 27 -22.54 11.91 -16.77
N ASN A 28 -22.06 11.82 -15.55
CA ASN A 28 -20.94 12.60 -15.06
C ASN A 28 -19.98 11.69 -14.30
N GLY A 29 -18.72 12.10 -14.27
CA GLY A 29 -17.66 11.33 -13.67
C GLY A 29 -16.42 12.17 -13.51
N ILE A 30 -15.53 11.69 -12.64
CA ILE A 30 -14.25 12.33 -12.36
C ILE A 30 -13.31 12.05 -13.54
N VAL A 31 -12.64 13.10 -14.03
CA VAL A 31 -11.69 13.05 -15.14
C VAL A 31 -10.28 13.15 -14.56
N GLY A 32 -9.52 12.05 -14.68
CA GLY A 32 -8.16 11.98 -14.15
C GLY A 32 -8.10 11.71 -12.64
N GLU A 33 -6.95 12.02 -12.06
CA GLU A 33 -6.69 11.90 -10.63
C GLU A 33 -6.94 13.24 -9.91
N PRO A 34 -7.39 13.22 -8.64
CA PRO A 34 -7.59 14.44 -7.88
C PRO A 34 -6.25 15.13 -7.56
N GLU A 35 -6.25 16.45 -7.62
CA GLU A 35 -5.13 17.28 -7.21
C GLU A 35 -5.17 17.50 -5.68
N ILE A 36 -4.06 17.23 -5.01
CA ILE A 36 -3.95 17.28 -3.54
C ILE A 36 -2.93 18.34 -3.17
N GLU A 37 -3.38 19.36 -2.43
CA GLU A 37 -2.53 20.44 -1.92
C GLU A 37 -2.28 20.24 -0.41
N CYS A 38 -1.08 19.77 -0.06
CA CYS A 38 -0.66 19.57 1.33
C CYS A 38 -0.11 20.88 1.91
N GLY A 39 -0.99 21.75 2.42
CA GLY A 39 -0.62 23.01 3.06
C GLY A 39 -0.15 22.86 4.51
N PRO A 40 0.44 23.91 5.12
CA PRO A 40 0.97 23.84 6.49
C PRO A 40 -0.11 23.77 7.58
N VAL A 41 -1.37 24.12 7.26
CA VAL A 41 -2.49 24.18 8.22
C VAL A 41 -3.76 23.44 7.73
N SER A 42 -3.81 23.09 6.44
CA SER A 42 -4.98 22.51 5.79
C SER A 42 -4.57 21.68 4.58
N ILE A 43 -5.41 20.71 4.22
CA ILE A 43 -5.31 19.93 2.98
C ILE A 43 -6.35 20.45 1.99
N GLY A 44 -5.93 20.90 0.82
CA GLY A 44 -6.80 21.14 -0.32
C GLY A 44 -6.96 19.86 -1.14
N VAL A 45 -8.18 19.55 -1.55
CA VAL A 45 -8.46 18.48 -2.52
C VAL A 45 -9.31 19.09 -3.63
N SER A 46 -8.82 19.00 -4.86
CA SER A 46 -9.49 19.53 -6.05
C SER A 46 -9.65 18.40 -7.07
N LEU A 47 -10.80 18.33 -7.73
CA LEU A 47 -11.10 17.31 -8.72
C LEU A 47 -11.84 17.90 -9.91
N SER A 48 -11.50 17.41 -11.09
CA SER A 48 -12.13 17.82 -12.35
C SER A 48 -13.19 16.79 -12.75
N THR A 49 -14.37 17.25 -13.15
CA THR A 49 -15.47 16.42 -13.61
C THR A 49 -15.72 16.63 -15.10
N ARG A 50 -16.31 15.64 -15.77
CA ARG A 50 -16.57 15.69 -17.22
C ARG A 50 -17.59 16.78 -17.59
N ASN A 51 -18.62 16.91 -16.76
CA ASN A 51 -19.67 17.92 -16.87
C ASN A 51 -19.73 18.70 -15.56
N THR A 52 -20.53 19.78 -15.53
CA THR A 52 -20.77 20.57 -14.32
C THR A 52 -21.08 19.67 -13.13
N PHE A 53 -20.29 19.81 -12.06
CA PHE A 53 -20.49 19.07 -10.84
C PHE A 53 -21.72 19.62 -10.10
N ASP A 54 -22.61 18.73 -9.71
CA ASP A 54 -23.79 19.02 -8.89
C ASP A 54 -23.90 17.91 -7.86
N GLY A 55 -23.44 18.19 -6.64
CA GLY A 55 -23.18 17.15 -5.66
C GLY A 55 -22.46 17.66 -4.42
N HIS A 56 -21.85 16.74 -3.69
CA HIS A 56 -21.17 17.02 -2.42
C HIS A 56 -19.79 16.39 -2.39
N VAL A 57 -18.82 17.13 -1.84
CA VAL A 57 -17.49 16.62 -1.50
C VAL A 57 -17.34 16.72 0.01
N TYR A 58 -17.12 15.61 0.72
CA TYR A 58 -17.08 15.63 2.18
C TYR A 58 -16.16 14.59 2.80
N VAL A 59 -15.83 14.78 4.07
CA VAL A 59 -15.01 13.81 4.82
C VAL A 59 -15.86 12.67 5.35
N LYS A 60 -15.39 11.44 5.16
CA LYS A 60 -16.04 10.22 5.65
C LYS A 60 -16.35 10.32 7.15
N GLY A 61 -17.63 10.18 7.50
CA GLY A 61 -18.11 10.24 8.88
C GLY A 61 -18.23 11.64 9.47
N ARG A 62 -18.17 12.69 8.65
CA ARG A 62 -18.31 14.11 9.02
C ARG A 62 -19.22 14.89 8.06
N TYR A 63 -20.20 14.21 7.45
CA TYR A 63 -21.14 14.82 6.49
C TYR A 63 -22.03 15.91 7.12
N ASP A 64 -22.40 15.74 8.39
CA ASP A 64 -23.29 16.66 9.12
C ASP A 64 -22.59 17.97 9.51
N GLU A 65 -21.25 18.04 9.41
CA GLU A 65 -20.47 19.23 9.73
C GLU A 65 -20.31 20.10 8.47
N PRO A 66 -20.90 21.32 8.44
CA PRO A 66 -20.87 22.16 7.23
C PRO A 66 -19.46 22.65 6.88
N GLY A 67 -18.52 22.63 7.82
CA GLY A 67 -17.11 22.94 7.55
C GLY A 67 -16.30 21.79 6.94
N CYS A 68 -16.89 20.59 6.85
CA CYS A 68 -16.25 19.38 6.35
C CYS A 68 -16.97 18.79 5.13
N ARG A 69 -17.85 19.59 4.55
CA ARG A 69 -18.60 19.34 3.33
C ARG A 69 -18.50 20.58 2.45
N SER A 70 -18.22 20.35 1.18
CA SER A 70 -18.34 21.34 0.12
C SER A 70 -19.55 20.96 -0.72
N ASP A 71 -20.46 21.93 -0.82
CA ASP A 71 -21.64 21.89 -1.68
C ASP A 71 -21.40 22.69 -2.97
N ASP A 72 -20.13 22.95 -3.30
CA ASP A 72 -19.75 23.67 -4.52
C ASP A 72 -20.30 22.94 -5.73
N GLY A 73 -21.04 23.66 -6.57
CA GLY A 73 -21.71 23.13 -7.75
C GLY A 73 -21.78 24.18 -8.87
N GLY A 74 -22.03 23.71 -10.09
CA GLY A 74 -22.13 24.57 -11.28
C GLY A 74 -20.80 24.83 -12.01
N THR A 75 -19.69 24.30 -11.52
CA THR A 75 -18.38 24.30 -12.17
C THR A 75 -17.93 22.88 -12.52
N GLU A 76 -17.05 22.74 -13.49
CA GLU A 76 -16.41 21.45 -13.82
C GLU A 76 -15.30 21.05 -12.82
N VAL A 77 -15.07 21.88 -11.81
CA VAL A 77 -14.11 21.63 -10.72
C VAL A 77 -14.88 21.60 -9.41
N ALA A 78 -14.66 20.57 -8.62
CA ALA A 78 -15.15 20.45 -7.25
C ALA A 78 -13.96 20.33 -6.30
N GLY A 79 -14.10 20.81 -5.08
CA GLY A 79 -13.01 20.70 -4.12
C GLY A 79 -13.44 20.97 -2.70
N ILE A 80 -12.54 20.65 -1.78
CA ILE A 80 -12.72 20.92 -0.36
C ILE A 80 -11.37 21.24 0.29
N THR A 81 -11.37 22.22 1.17
CA THR A 81 -10.22 22.56 2.02
C THR A 81 -10.49 22.08 3.44
N LEU A 82 -9.64 21.18 3.92
CA LEU A 82 -9.79 20.50 5.19
C LEU A 82 -8.74 21.00 6.18
N PRO A 83 -9.11 21.82 7.17
CA PRO A 83 -8.16 22.29 8.16
C PRO A 83 -7.82 21.16 9.14
N PHE A 84 -6.56 21.09 9.58
CA PHE A 84 -6.13 19.97 10.42
C PHE A 84 -6.83 19.92 11.79
N ASN A 85 -7.23 21.08 12.31
CA ASN A 85 -7.87 21.21 13.61
C ASN A 85 -9.35 20.78 13.62
N ALA A 86 -9.95 20.51 12.45
CA ALA A 86 -11.34 20.08 12.32
C ALA A 86 -11.46 18.83 11.43
N CYS A 87 -12.70 18.37 11.17
CA CYS A 87 -13.01 17.30 10.22
C CYS A 87 -12.40 15.92 10.50
N GLY A 88 -11.95 15.67 11.73
CA GLY A 88 -11.48 14.34 12.15
C GLY A 88 -10.26 13.83 11.40
N VAL A 89 -9.39 14.73 10.91
CA VAL A 89 -8.16 14.36 10.20
C VAL A 89 -7.23 13.53 11.10
N SER A 90 -6.87 12.34 10.65
CA SER A 90 -6.03 11.40 11.39
C SER A 90 -4.56 11.79 11.29
N ARG A 91 -3.87 11.84 12.43
CA ARG A 91 -2.45 12.17 12.52
C ARG A 91 -1.69 11.03 13.17
N ILE A 92 -0.74 10.44 12.44
CA ILE A 92 0.09 9.34 12.91
C ILE A 92 1.54 9.82 12.87
N ARG A 93 2.23 9.78 14.02
CA ARG A 93 3.65 10.11 14.09
C ARG A 93 4.45 8.93 13.54
N SER A 94 5.40 9.23 12.67
CA SER A 94 6.38 8.28 12.16
C SER A 94 7.72 8.56 12.81
N LEU A 95 8.39 7.51 13.28
CA LEU A 95 9.72 7.61 13.86
C LEU A 95 10.81 7.43 12.79
N ASN A 96 10.51 6.75 11.68
CA ASN A 96 11.44 6.45 10.59
C ASN A 96 10.68 6.44 9.24
N PRO A 97 10.83 7.46 8.37
CA PRO A 97 11.47 8.75 8.62
C PRO A 97 10.69 9.56 9.67
N ARG A 98 11.39 10.41 10.44
CA ARG A 98 10.79 11.28 11.45
C ARG A 98 9.83 12.27 10.79
N GLY A 99 8.57 12.25 11.23
CA GLY A 99 7.55 13.12 10.68
C GLY A 99 6.15 12.73 11.12
N VAL A 100 5.16 13.32 10.47
CA VAL A 100 3.75 13.08 10.77
C VAL A 100 3.00 12.79 9.48
N TYR A 101 2.35 11.63 9.43
CA TYR A 101 1.36 11.32 8.42
C TYR A 101 0.02 11.92 8.81
N VAL A 102 -0.52 12.76 7.94
CA VAL A 102 -1.84 13.36 8.08
C VAL A 102 -2.72 12.74 7.01
N SER A 103 -3.75 12.00 7.41
CA SER A 103 -4.62 11.26 6.50
C SER A 103 -6.08 11.55 6.73
N THR A 104 -6.83 11.60 5.63
CA THR A 104 -8.29 11.80 5.62
C THR A 104 -8.90 11.03 4.46
N THR A 105 -10.19 10.71 4.54
CA THR A 105 -10.91 10.05 3.46
C THR A 105 -11.99 10.99 2.95
N VAL A 106 -11.87 11.42 1.71
CA VAL A 106 -12.82 12.32 1.04
C VAL A 106 -13.73 11.50 0.14
N ILE A 107 -15.03 11.76 0.22
CA ILE A 107 -16.06 11.12 -0.58
C ILE A 107 -16.65 12.17 -1.50
N VAL A 108 -16.73 11.84 -2.80
CA VAL A 108 -17.30 12.68 -3.85
C VAL A 108 -18.58 12.02 -4.31
N THR A 109 -19.69 12.73 -4.21
CA THR A 109 -21.03 12.24 -4.57
C THR A 109 -21.65 13.12 -5.61
N PHE A 110 -22.15 12.52 -6.69
CA PHE A 110 -22.80 13.24 -7.80
C PHE A 110 -24.32 13.38 -7.63
N HIS A 111 -24.88 12.85 -6.53
CA HIS A 111 -26.30 12.97 -6.24
C HIS A 111 -26.52 13.54 -4.84
N PRO A 112 -27.41 14.54 -4.67
CA PRO A 112 -27.52 15.29 -3.41
C PRO A 112 -28.13 14.48 -2.24
N GLN A 113 -28.83 13.38 -2.52
CA GLN A 113 -29.52 12.58 -1.49
C GLN A 113 -29.07 11.13 -1.37
N PHE A 114 -28.30 10.61 -2.33
CA PHE A 114 -28.02 9.17 -2.41
C PHE A 114 -26.61 8.91 -2.89
N LEU A 115 -26.01 7.82 -2.41
CA LEU A 115 -24.77 7.32 -2.98
C LEU A 115 -25.06 6.54 -4.27
N THR A 116 -24.34 6.86 -5.33
CA THR A 116 -24.51 6.26 -6.65
C THR A 116 -23.26 5.49 -7.08
N LYS A 117 -23.37 4.70 -8.15
CA LYS A 117 -22.26 3.91 -8.69
C LYS A 117 -21.08 4.77 -9.19
N VAL A 118 -21.32 6.04 -9.50
CA VAL A 118 -20.29 6.95 -10.01
C VAL A 118 -19.53 7.67 -8.90
N ASP A 119 -19.98 7.53 -7.65
CA ASP A 119 -19.33 8.15 -6.49
C ASP A 119 -17.99 7.50 -6.17
N ARG A 120 -17.06 8.29 -5.65
CA ARG A 120 -15.69 7.84 -5.36
C ARG A 120 -15.25 8.25 -3.97
N ALA A 121 -14.45 7.39 -3.36
CA ALA A 121 -13.82 7.65 -2.08
C ALA A 121 -12.30 7.64 -2.26
N TYR A 122 -11.66 8.72 -1.86
CA TYR A 122 -10.22 8.92 -1.95
C TYR A 122 -9.62 8.99 -0.55
N LYS A 123 -8.65 8.11 -0.28
CA LYS A 123 -7.84 8.21 0.94
C LYS A 123 -6.65 9.10 0.66
N VAL A 124 -6.73 10.35 1.13
CA VAL A 124 -5.69 11.36 0.98
C VAL A 124 -4.73 11.23 2.17
N GLN A 125 -3.43 11.20 1.89
CA GLN A 125 -2.39 11.08 2.92
C GLN A 125 -1.21 11.99 2.56
N CYS A 126 -0.96 12.99 3.39
CA CYS A 126 0.21 13.86 3.30
C CYS A 126 1.23 13.44 4.36
N PHE A 127 2.52 13.47 4.02
CA PHE A 127 3.60 13.25 4.98
C PHE A 127 4.38 14.53 5.21
N TYR A 128 4.42 14.99 6.46
CA TYR A 128 5.19 16.15 6.88
C TYR A 128 6.46 15.65 7.55
N MET A 129 7.59 15.79 6.85
CA MET A 129 8.90 15.46 7.40
C MET A 129 9.29 16.46 8.49
N GLU A 130 9.70 15.95 9.63
CA GLU A 130 10.29 16.75 10.69
C GLU A 130 11.78 16.93 10.34
N ALA A 131 12.12 18.05 9.73
CA ALA A 131 13.50 18.37 9.41
C ALA A 131 14.15 19.12 10.58
N ASP A 132 15.28 18.61 11.08
CA ASP A 132 16.26 19.42 11.84
C ASP A 132 16.94 20.38 10.85
N LYS A 133 16.20 21.38 10.36
CA LYS A 133 16.75 22.43 9.52
C LYS A 133 17.13 23.63 10.37
N THR A 134 18.42 23.85 10.54
CA THR A 134 18.97 25.19 10.84
C THR A 134 18.43 26.15 9.77
N VAL A 135 17.60 27.09 10.21
CA VAL A 135 16.93 28.07 9.37
C VAL A 135 17.99 29.01 8.77
N SER A 136 18.42 28.77 7.54
CA SER A 136 19.00 29.80 6.67
C SER A 136 17.90 30.22 5.69
N THR A 137 17.37 31.41 5.91
CA THR A 137 16.43 32.07 5.03
C THR A 137 17.14 32.53 3.77
N ASP A 138 16.73 32.02 2.60
CA ASP A 138 16.93 32.73 1.34
C ASP A 138 15.60 32.71 0.57
N ILE A 139 15.15 33.91 0.22
CA ILE A 139 13.98 34.19 -0.60
C ILE A 139 14.44 34.14 -2.04
N GLU A 140 13.78 33.36 -2.92
CA GLU A 140 13.87 33.58 -4.36
C GLU A 140 12.61 33.11 -5.10
N VAL A 141 12.35 33.79 -6.23
CA VAL A 141 11.09 33.95 -6.95
C VAL A 141 10.98 32.97 -8.13
N SER A 142 9.78 32.42 -8.37
CA SER A 142 9.28 31.68 -9.55
C SER A 142 10.27 30.90 -10.43
N GLU A 143 10.17 29.57 -10.37
CA GLU A 143 10.57 28.66 -11.47
C GLU A 143 9.43 27.69 -11.86
N LEU A 144 9.48 27.24 -13.12
CA LEU A 144 8.46 26.49 -13.87
C LEU A 144 7.92 25.26 -13.14
N ALA A 145 6.62 24.97 -13.32
CA ALA A 145 5.94 23.81 -12.73
C ALA A 145 6.61 22.49 -13.17
N THR A 146 7.47 21.95 -12.31
CA THR A 146 7.95 20.57 -12.42
C THR A 146 6.80 19.62 -12.15
N HIS A 147 6.45 18.79 -13.13
CA HIS A 147 5.53 17.67 -12.91
C HIS A 147 6.12 16.72 -11.86
N PHE A 148 5.40 16.55 -10.75
CA PHE A 148 5.71 15.51 -9.77
C PHE A 148 5.27 14.15 -10.32
N ILE A 149 6.20 13.42 -10.93
CA ILE A 149 6.02 12.00 -11.21
C ILE A 149 6.35 11.25 -9.92
N SER A 150 5.33 10.90 -9.14
CA SER A 150 5.49 10.01 -8.00
C SER A 150 5.55 8.56 -8.50
N HIS A 151 6.75 8.02 -8.68
CA HIS A 151 6.93 6.57 -8.81
C HIS A 151 6.80 5.92 -7.43
N ASN A 152 5.68 5.23 -7.20
CA ASN A 152 5.56 4.31 -6.08
C ASN A 152 6.39 3.06 -6.41
N VAL A 153 7.58 2.94 -5.82
CA VAL A 153 8.44 1.77 -6.02
C VAL A 153 8.01 0.69 -5.03
N PRO A 154 7.47 -0.45 -5.49
CA PRO A 154 7.05 -1.53 -4.60
C PRO A 154 8.26 -2.16 -3.91
N MET A 155 8.05 -2.56 -2.65
CA MET A 155 9.05 -3.21 -1.81
C MET A 155 9.39 -4.62 -2.36
N PRO A 156 10.68 -5.03 -2.39
CA PRO A 156 11.08 -6.30 -2.99
C PRO A 156 10.60 -7.52 -2.18
N VAL A 157 10.37 -8.64 -2.86
CA VAL A 157 9.93 -9.88 -2.20
C VAL A 157 11.13 -10.79 -1.96
N CYS A 158 11.46 -11.03 -0.69
CA CYS A 158 12.64 -11.79 -0.29
C CYS A 158 12.32 -13.23 0.13
N ARG A 159 13.08 -14.20 -0.37
CA ARG A 159 12.98 -15.64 -0.08
C ARG A 159 14.25 -16.17 0.58
N TYR A 160 14.10 -17.23 1.37
CA TYR A 160 15.19 -17.94 2.04
C TYR A 160 15.14 -19.41 1.63
N GLU A 161 16.29 -19.94 1.22
CA GLU A 161 16.43 -21.29 0.69
C GLU A 161 17.70 -21.94 1.25
N VAL A 162 17.67 -23.27 1.40
CA VAL A 162 18.82 -24.07 1.80
C VAL A 162 19.14 -25.02 0.65
N LEU A 163 20.35 -24.91 0.12
CA LEU A 163 20.82 -25.66 -1.05
C LEU A 163 21.89 -26.68 -0.65
N GLU A 164 22.02 -27.74 -1.43
CA GLU A 164 23.03 -28.78 -1.18
C GLU A 164 24.42 -28.32 -1.63
N GLY A 165 25.40 -28.38 -0.72
CA GLY A 165 26.77 -27.97 -1.01
C GLY A 165 26.94 -26.45 -1.18
N GLY A 166 26.63 -25.92 -2.36
CA GLY A 166 26.98 -24.56 -2.77
C GLY A 166 25.81 -23.71 -3.31
N PRO A 167 26.08 -22.48 -3.82
CA PRO A 167 25.07 -21.49 -4.21
C PRO A 167 24.18 -21.87 -5.41
N ASN A 168 24.60 -22.89 -6.15
CA ASN A 168 23.89 -23.46 -7.31
C ASN A 168 23.41 -24.90 -7.05
N GLY A 169 23.40 -25.34 -5.78
CA GLY A 169 22.91 -26.66 -5.40
C GLY A 169 21.39 -26.79 -5.54
N ASP A 170 20.90 -28.01 -5.41
CA ASP A 170 19.47 -28.31 -5.38
C ASP A 170 18.87 -27.98 -4.01
N LEU A 171 17.56 -27.69 -3.97
CA LEU A 171 16.85 -27.37 -2.74
C LEU A 171 16.80 -28.59 -1.80
N VAL A 172 17.26 -28.39 -0.56
CA VAL A 172 17.33 -29.44 0.45
C VAL A 172 16.06 -29.44 1.29
N SER A 173 15.26 -30.52 1.19
CA SER A 173 14.09 -30.73 2.06
C SER A 173 14.41 -31.58 3.29
N TYR A 174 15.41 -32.46 3.20
CA TYR A 174 15.85 -33.34 4.27
C TYR A 174 17.37 -33.42 4.25
N ALA A 175 17.98 -33.23 5.42
CA ALA A 175 19.43 -33.26 5.54
C ALA A 175 19.87 -34.08 6.75
N THR A 176 21.08 -34.63 6.67
CA THR A 176 21.71 -35.34 7.79
C THR A 176 22.64 -34.40 8.55
N VAL A 177 22.78 -34.59 9.87
CA VAL A 177 23.73 -33.83 10.69
C VAL A 177 25.14 -33.95 10.12
N GLY A 178 25.82 -32.81 9.96
CA GLY A 178 27.16 -32.72 9.36
C GLY A 178 27.17 -32.63 7.84
N GLN A 179 26.02 -32.71 7.16
CA GLN A 179 25.93 -32.45 5.72
C GLN A 179 26.24 -30.98 5.43
N GLN A 180 27.06 -30.73 4.41
CA GLN A 180 27.39 -29.39 3.94
C GLN A 180 26.22 -28.82 3.14
N VAL A 181 25.79 -27.62 3.51
CA VAL A 181 24.69 -26.89 2.87
C VAL A 181 25.05 -25.44 2.66
N TYR A 182 24.31 -24.78 1.77
CA TYR A 182 24.43 -23.37 1.48
C TYR A 182 23.13 -22.66 1.82
N HIS A 183 23.19 -21.72 2.76
CA HIS A 183 22.07 -20.85 3.07
C HIS A 183 22.05 -19.69 2.07
N LYS A 184 20.90 -19.46 1.44
CA LYS A 184 20.74 -18.42 0.41
C LYS A 184 19.53 -17.55 0.70
N TRP A 185 19.76 -16.24 0.74
CA TRP A 185 18.72 -15.22 0.78
C TRP A 185 18.73 -14.47 -0.54
N THR A 186 17.57 -14.36 -1.17
CA THR A 186 17.41 -13.69 -2.47
C THR A 186 16.18 -12.78 -2.42
N CYS A 187 16.31 -11.54 -2.87
CA CYS A 187 15.19 -10.61 -3.04
C CYS A 187 14.97 -10.28 -4.51
N ASP A 188 13.71 -10.29 -4.95
CA ASP A 188 13.33 -9.81 -6.29
C ASP A 188 12.79 -8.38 -6.19
N SER A 189 13.34 -7.47 -7.01
CA SER A 189 12.91 -6.09 -7.14
C SER A 189 12.58 -5.78 -8.60
N GLU A 190 11.54 -4.98 -8.84
CA GLU A 190 11.21 -4.48 -10.19
C GLU A 190 12.16 -3.33 -10.62
N THR A 191 12.78 -2.65 -9.64
CA THR A 191 13.77 -1.59 -9.86
C THR A 191 15.17 -2.10 -9.54
N GLN A 192 16.09 -1.96 -10.48
CA GLN A 192 17.52 -2.26 -10.28
C GLN A 192 18.16 -1.16 -9.41
N ASP A 193 19.13 -1.54 -8.57
CA ASP A 193 20.04 -0.67 -7.79
C ASP A 193 19.40 0.32 -6.79
N THR A 194 18.12 0.16 -6.45
CA THR A 194 17.43 1.05 -5.50
C THR A 194 17.47 0.54 -4.05
N PHE A 195 17.61 -0.77 -3.87
CA PHE A 195 17.53 -1.44 -2.56
C PHE A 195 18.77 -2.29 -2.32
N CYS A 196 19.21 -2.31 -1.06
CA CYS A 196 20.22 -3.24 -0.59
C CYS A 196 19.63 -4.09 0.53
N MET A 197 19.72 -5.40 0.39
CA MET A 197 19.30 -6.36 1.39
C MET A 197 20.42 -6.54 2.41
N LYS A 198 20.11 -6.33 3.68
CA LYS A 198 20.95 -6.75 4.81
C LYS A 198 20.16 -7.69 5.72
N VAL A 199 20.73 -8.85 6.01
CA VAL A 199 20.19 -9.75 7.03
C VAL A 199 20.58 -9.18 8.40
N HIS A 200 19.59 -8.95 9.25
CA HIS A 200 19.77 -8.37 10.58
C HIS A 200 19.97 -9.52 11.57
N SER A 201 18.97 -9.82 12.39
CA SER A 201 19.01 -10.92 13.36
C SER A 201 18.39 -12.20 12.80
N CYS A 202 18.95 -13.35 13.16
CA CYS A 202 18.41 -14.67 12.83
C CYS A 202 18.38 -15.55 14.07
N ASN A 203 17.28 -16.26 14.24
CA ASN A 203 17.03 -17.15 15.36
C ASN A 203 16.66 -18.54 14.84
N VAL A 204 17.06 -19.56 15.59
CA VAL A 204 16.71 -20.95 15.31
C VAL A 204 15.88 -21.48 16.46
N ASP A 205 14.71 -22.01 16.13
CA ASP A 205 13.71 -22.51 17.08
C ASP A 205 13.52 -24.03 16.94
N ASP A 206 13.27 -24.70 18.07
CA ASP A 206 13.07 -26.15 18.17
C ASP A 206 11.61 -26.61 17.98
N GLY A 207 10.69 -25.68 17.69
CA GLY A 207 9.25 -25.88 17.55
C GLY A 207 8.49 -25.98 18.88
N LYS A 208 9.18 -25.95 20.02
CA LYS A 208 8.60 -26.02 21.37
C LYS A 208 8.88 -24.78 22.23
N GLY A 209 9.44 -23.73 21.62
CA GLY A 209 9.64 -22.43 22.22
C GLY A 209 11.05 -22.17 22.76
N ASP A 210 11.99 -23.11 22.56
CA ASP A 210 13.40 -22.86 22.79
C ASP A 210 14.02 -22.28 21.51
N SER A 211 14.45 -21.01 21.58
CA SER A 211 15.02 -20.27 20.46
C SER A 211 16.41 -19.73 20.79
N VAL A 212 17.34 -19.88 19.85
CA VAL A 212 18.74 -19.40 19.98
C VAL A 212 19.04 -18.43 18.85
N GLU A 213 19.56 -17.25 19.20
CA GLU A 213 20.03 -16.26 18.24
C GLU A 213 21.38 -16.70 17.63
N ILE A 214 21.43 -16.80 16.31
CA ILE A 214 22.64 -17.19 15.55
C ILE A 214 23.29 -16.00 14.83
N LEU A 215 22.50 -14.99 14.46
CA LEU A 215 23.00 -13.71 13.94
C LEU A 215 22.46 -12.58 14.81
N ASP A 216 23.31 -11.61 15.15
CA ASP A 216 22.95 -10.44 15.94
C ASP A 216 22.29 -9.32 15.11
N GLU A 217 21.91 -8.22 15.75
CA GLU A 217 21.32 -7.06 15.08
C GLU A 217 22.20 -6.47 13.97
N ASP A 218 23.53 -6.63 14.04
CA ASP A 218 24.41 -6.13 12.99
C ASP A 218 24.56 -7.09 11.80
N GLY A 219 23.91 -8.26 11.83
CA GLY A 219 24.06 -9.32 10.82
C GLY A 219 25.34 -10.14 11.00
N CYS A 220 25.95 -10.09 12.17
CA CYS A 220 27.19 -10.79 12.49
C CYS A 220 26.89 -12.11 13.21
N ALA A 221 27.66 -13.14 12.89
CA ALA A 221 27.50 -14.46 13.49
C ALA A 221 27.90 -14.47 14.97
N LYS A 222 26.98 -14.91 15.84
CA LYS A 222 27.25 -15.16 17.25
C LYS A 222 28.16 -16.37 17.44
N ASP A 223 27.93 -17.43 16.66
CA ASP A 223 28.70 -18.67 16.71
C ASP A 223 29.10 -19.14 15.29
N LYS A 224 30.40 -19.01 14.99
CA LYS A 224 30.98 -19.36 13.70
C LYS A 224 31.04 -20.86 13.42
N TYR A 225 30.84 -21.71 14.43
CA TYR A 225 30.73 -23.16 14.24
C TYR A 225 29.37 -23.56 13.68
N VAL A 226 28.35 -22.72 13.91
CA VAL A 226 26.96 -22.95 13.53
C VAL A 226 26.68 -22.29 12.17
N LEU A 227 27.02 -21.02 12.04
CA LEU A 227 26.90 -20.26 10.80
C LEU A 227 27.98 -19.18 10.82
N ASN A 228 28.78 -19.06 9.76
CA ASN A 228 29.78 -17.99 9.68
C ASN A 228 29.10 -16.67 9.26
N ASN A 229 29.87 -15.58 9.24
CA ASN A 229 29.38 -14.30 8.72
C ASN A 229 28.91 -14.46 7.27
N LEU A 230 27.77 -13.85 6.94
CA LEU A 230 27.19 -13.93 5.61
C LEU A 230 28.04 -13.19 4.58
N GLU A 231 28.17 -13.79 3.40
CA GLU A 231 28.73 -13.13 2.23
C GLU A 231 27.60 -12.50 1.41
N TYR A 232 27.87 -11.35 0.81
CA TYR A 232 26.91 -10.61 -0.02
C TYR A 232 27.46 -10.50 -1.46
N PRO A 233 27.25 -11.52 -2.32
CA PRO A 233 27.75 -11.47 -3.69
C PRO A 233 27.12 -10.37 -4.53
N THR A 234 25.88 -9.97 -4.22
CA THR A 234 25.14 -8.88 -4.88
C THR A 234 24.29 -8.12 -3.87
N ASP A 235 23.81 -6.93 -4.21
CA ASP A 235 23.02 -6.08 -3.30
C ASP A 235 21.70 -6.70 -2.85
N LEU A 236 21.18 -7.68 -3.59
CA LEU A 236 19.92 -8.37 -3.28
C LEU A 236 20.12 -9.86 -2.96
N MET A 237 21.37 -10.31 -2.80
CA MET A 237 21.68 -11.69 -2.46
C MET A 237 22.70 -11.79 -1.34
N ALA A 238 22.39 -12.64 -0.37
CA ALA A 238 23.31 -13.04 0.67
C ALA A 238 23.37 -14.56 0.73
N GLY A 239 24.53 -15.09 1.09
CA GLY A 239 24.63 -16.52 1.31
C GLY A 239 25.88 -16.92 2.07
N GLN A 240 25.83 -18.14 2.61
CA GLN A 240 26.91 -18.67 3.42
C GLN A 240 26.88 -20.20 3.45
N GLU A 241 28.07 -20.80 3.36
CA GLU A 241 28.26 -22.22 3.60
C GLU A 241 28.22 -22.54 5.09
N ALA A 242 27.49 -23.59 5.44
CA ALA A 242 27.37 -24.11 6.80
C ALA A 242 27.21 -25.64 6.80
N HIS A 243 27.28 -26.24 7.99
CA HIS A 243 26.98 -27.66 8.18
C HIS A 243 25.68 -27.80 8.96
N ILE A 244 24.87 -28.79 8.58
CA ILE A 244 23.60 -29.05 9.27
C ILE A 244 23.86 -29.52 10.71
N TYR A 245 23.19 -28.88 11.65
CA TYR A 245 23.17 -29.22 13.06
C TYR A 245 21.73 -29.48 13.52
N LYS A 246 21.55 -29.90 14.76
CA LYS A 246 20.23 -30.04 15.40
C LYS A 246 20.34 -29.92 16.91
N PHE A 247 19.22 -29.60 17.57
CA PHE A 247 19.10 -29.74 19.01
C PHE A 247 19.11 -31.23 19.41
N ALA A 248 19.61 -31.52 20.61
CA ALA A 248 19.52 -32.88 21.18
C ALA A 248 18.05 -33.30 21.29
N ASP A 249 17.74 -34.55 20.91
CA ASP A 249 16.38 -35.12 20.92
C ASP A 249 15.31 -34.37 20.10
N ARG A 250 15.73 -33.53 19.14
CA ARG A 250 14.83 -32.88 18.16
C ARG A 250 15.11 -33.37 16.74
N SER A 251 14.07 -33.39 15.92
CA SER A 251 14.10 -33.82 14.52
C SER A 251 13.92 -32.68 13.52
N GLU A 252 13.47 -31.51 13.97
CA GLU A 252 13.14 -30.35 13.14
C GLU A 252 13.82 -29.10 13.68
N LEU A 253 14.14 -28.17 12.78
CA LEU A 253 14.69 -26.84 13.07
C LEU A 253 13.93 -25.81 12.27
N PHE A 254 13.57 -24.70 12.91
CA PHE A 254 12.93 -23.57 12.25
C PHE A 254 13.87 -22.37 12.24
N PHE A 255 14.28 -21.94 11.05
CA PHE A 255 15.09 -20.75 10.85
C PHE A 255 14.19 -19.54 10.64
N GLN A 256 14.32 -18.53 11.48
CA GLN A 256 13.57 -17.27 11.40
C GLN A 256 14.55 -16.10 11.39
N CYS A 257 14.54 -15.34 10.31
CA CYS A 257 15.41 -14.17 10.15
C CYS A 257 14.59 -12.89 10.01
N GLN A 258 14.98 -11.86 10.76
CA GLN A 258 14.53 -10.50 10.57
C GLN A 258 15.36 -9.85 9.47
N LYS A 259 14.67 -9.19 8.54
CA LYS A 259 15.29 -8.47 7.42
C LYS A 259 15.08 -6.99 7.68
N ASN A 260 16.16 -6.22 7.65
CA ASN A 260 16.07 -4.76 7.59
C ASN A 260 16.28 -4.34 6.15
N GLU A 261 15.21 -3.82 5.54
CA GLU A 261 15.26 -3.28 4.20
C GLU A 261 15.69 -1.81 4.29
N LYS A 262 16.91 -1.53 3.87
CA LYS A 262 17.40 -0.17 3.73
C LYS A 262 17.22 0.25 2.28
N ASN A 263 16.67 1.44 2.05
CA ASN A 263 16.92 2.16 0.80
C ASN A 263 18.44 2.22 0.63
N ALA A 264 18.93 2.10 -0.59
CA ALA A 264 20.33 2.38 -0.88
C ALA A 264 20.64 3.82 -0.44
N GLU A 265 21.07 4.00 0.80
CA GLU A 265 21.73 5.21 1.25
C GLU A 265 22.93 5.35 0.33
N PHE A 266 23.02 6.51 -0.34
CA PHE A 266 24.16 6.92 -1.13
C PHE A 266 25.45 6.65 -0.36
N ILE A 267 26.09 5.52 -0.63
CA ILE A 267 27.48 5.31 -0.29
C ILE A 267 28.25 6.14 -1.31
N ALA A 268 28.56 7.38 -0.92
CA ALA A 268 29.58 8.19 -1.57
C ALA A 268 30.96 7.56 -1.35
#